data_AF-A0A1F3TVB6-F1
#
_entry.id   AF-A0A1F3TVB6-F1
#
_cell.length_a   1.000
_cell.length_b   1.000
_cell.length_c   1.000
_cell.angle_alpha   90.00
_cell.angle_beta   90.00
_cell.angle_gamma   90.00
#
_symmetry.space_group_name_H-M   'P 1'
#
loop_
_entity.id
_entity.type
_entity.pdbx_description
1 polymer ?
#
loop_
_entity_poly.entity_id
_entity_poly.type
_entity_poly.pdbx_seq_one_letter_code
_entity_poly.pdbx_strand_id
1 'polypeptide(L)'
;MVEGSIRTILLLTLILFFTGCSGKSDVGQAQGTVTVQIPVYDSMTNYSLKNVELFEIENLREVSGAFARFFYAPGSNDTQLTGGSPVAHFIKSGGFFIPADLISTQMASIYYHLQQLAALDTAVGAGGLNQWPRSVGLETRISENETGRKNNAFYDGYTDSMMFVPFTSMDLPIALNAGIIAHEHFHSLFFKLVIKTAIASKKIMTGATSIHSDEQSAELSATKSMLMNEVYLRGLNEGLADFWGWLYTSDTQFMKWSLPSFSKQRALEMEEAFIGKYMTPAKMDNAIEEALQISEQPRLALIDFSYHVGTPHARFLKQWVTLRSQSESISLAEAKLKMAQDVVSYLKLLSVKIAKLEDHEVLSSGDLFFYFINKMVDEKKMNLEQCQFAIAYLNYGIEKPQEISSCELKDNTLTLVKP
;
A
#
# COMPACT_ATOMS: atom_id res chain seq x y z
N MET A 1 14.67 76.37 -20.84
CA MET A 1 15.50 75.73 -19.79
C MET A 1 14.74 74.70 -18.94
N VAL A 2 13.63 74.10 -19.41
CA VAL A 2 12.83 73.14 -18.61
C VAL A 2 12.67 71.75 -19.27
N GLU A 3 12.96 71.60 -20.56
CA GLU A 3 12.75 70.34 -21.29
C GLU A 3 13.86 69.28 -21.10
N GLY A 4 15.03 69.66 -20.58
CA GLY A 4 16.13 68.72 -20.31
C GLY A 4 15.96 67.87 -19.05
N SER A 5 15.11 68.30 -18.12
CA SER A 5 14.98 67.65 -16.79
C SER A 5 14.03 66.44 -16.83
N ILE A 6 12.99 66.49 -17.66
CA ILE A 6 11.96 65.43 -17.72
C ILE A 6 12.49 64.15 -18.36
N ARG A 7 13.35 64.23 -19.39
CA ARG A 7 13.96 63.05 -20.02
C ARG A 7 14.92 62.30 -19.08
N THR A 8 15.60 63.02 -18.20
CA THR A 8 16.56 62.43 -17.25
C THR A 8 15.84 61.69 -16.12
N ILE A 9 14.71 62.25 -15.64
CA ILE A 9 13.87 61.59 -14.62
C ILE A 9 13.24 60.32 -15.18
N LEU A 10 12.70 60.34 -16.41
CA LEU A 10 12.07 59.17 -17.04
C LEU A 10 13.07 58.02 -17.31
N LEU A 11 14.33 58.34 -17.61
CA LEU A 11 15.37 57.33 -17.79
C LEU A 11 15.78 56.69 -16.45
N LEU A 12 15.81 57.47 -15.36
CA LEU A 12 16.11 56.97 -14.01
C LEU A 12 15.00 56.07 -13.45
N THR A 13 13.73 56.39 -13.72
CA THR A 13 12.61 55.53 -13.31
C THR A 13 12.63 54.20 -14.06
N LEU A 14 13.03 54.19 -15.35
CA LEU A 14 13.10 52.95 -16.15
C LEU A 14 14.22 52.02 -15.67
N ILE A 15 15.36 52.56 -15.21
CA ILE A 15 16.49 51.76 -14.69
C ILE A 15 16.15 51.11 -13.35
N LEU A 16 15.31 51.73 -12.51
CA LEU A 16 14.87 51.17 -11.23
C LEU A 16 13.91 49.96 -11.37
N PHE A 17 13.25 49.78 -12.52
CA PHE A 17 12.41 48.60 -12.77
C PHE A 17 13.21 47.37 -13.23
N PHE A 18 14.46 47.52 -13.68
CA PHE A 18 15.29 46.40 -14.16
C PHE A 18 16.25 45.83 -13.11
N THR A 19 16.33 46.43 -11.91
CA THR A 19 17.16 45.92 -10.80
C THR A 19 16.35 45.28 -9.68
N GLY A 20 15.08 44.96 -9.93
CA GLY A 20 14.32 44.03 -9.10
C GLY A 20 14.92 42.63 -9.24
N CYS A 21 16.10 42.41 -8.67
CA CYS A 21 16.69 41.10 -8.50
C CYS A 21 15.65 40.27 -7.77
N SER A 22 14.98 39.37 -8.51
CA SER A 22 14.26 38.26 -7.91
C SER A 22 15.31 37.50 -7.12
N GLY A 23 15.39 37.79 -5.81
CA GLY A 23 16.23 37.02 -4.90
C GLY A 23 15.94 35.56 -5.18
N LYS A 24 16.97 34.78 -5.53
CA LYS A 24 16.82 33.35 -5.78
C LYS A 24 16.02 32.80 -4.61
N SER A 25 14.84 32.26 -4.88
CA SER A 25 13.94 31.83 -3.82
C SER A 25 14.67 30.79 -2.97
N ASP A 26 14.58 30.92 -1.64
CA ASP A 26 15.20 29.97 -0.69
C ASP A 26 14.80 28.50 -0.99
N VAL A 27 13.61 28.31 -1.57
CA VAL A 27 13.10 27.00 -2.03
C VAL A 27 13.95 26.41 -3.15
N GLY A 28 14.37 27.21 -4.14
CA GLY A 28 15.15 26.73 -5.29
C GLY A 28 16.61 26.37 -4.98
N GLN A 29 17.08 26.70 -3.77
CA GLN A 29 18.43 26.33 -3.29
C GLN A 29 18.40 25.28 -2.18
N ALA A 30 17.23 24.93 -1.66
CA ALA A 30 17.10 23.99 -0.56
C ALA A 30 17.32 22.54 -1.05
N GLN A 31 18.37 21.91 -0.54
CA GLN A 31 18.82 20.55 -0.84
C GLN A 31 19.38 19.88 0.43
N GLY A 32 19.56 18.57 0.42
CA GLY A 32 19.98 17.76 1.55
C GLY A 32 18.81 17.48 2.51
N THR A 33 19.04 17.68 3.81
CA THR A 33 17.99 17.55 4.82
C THR A 33 17.27 18.89 5.00
N VAL A 34 15.95 18.88 4.83
CA VAL A 34 15.11 20.08 5.01
C VAL A 34 13.96 19.78 5.97
N THR A 35 13.63 20.72 6.84
CA THR A 35 12.48 20.58 7.74
C THR A 35 11.24 21.16 7.08
N VAL A 36 10.16 20.38 7.00
CA VAL A 36 8.87 20.77 6.43
C VAL A 36 7.74 20.49 7.41
N GLN A 37 6.73 21.36 7.45
CA GLN A 37 5.52 21.13 8.23
C GLN A 37 4.46 20.40 7.40
N ILE A 38 4.06 19.20 7.81
CA ILE A 38 3.04 18.39 7.13
C ILE A 38 2.05 17.77 8.13
N PRO A 39 0.84 17.35 7.70
CA PRO A 39 -0.01 16.51 8.53
C PRO A 39 0.61 15.12 8.70
N VAL A 40 0.70 14.66 9.94
CA VAL A 40 1.17 13.31 10.29
C VAL A 40 0.17 12.70 11.27
N TYR A 41 -0.13 11.42 11.09
CA TYR A 41 -0.90 10.66 12.06
C TYR A 41 -0.05 10.45 13.32
N ASP A 42 -0.47 11.03 14.45
CA ASP A 42 0.09 10.66 15.73
C ASP A 42 -0.78 9.55 16.34
N SER A 43 -0.13 8.55 16.93
CA SER A 43 -0.77 7.31 17.42
C SER A 43 -1.90 7.51 18.44
N MET A 44 -2.20 8.76 18.83
CA MET A 44 -3.27 9.16 19.74
C MET A 44 -4.61 9.41 19.05
N THR A 45 -4.79 8.93 17.81
CA THR A 45 -6.04 8.86 17.02
C THR A 45 -6.35 10.02 16.09
N ASN A 46 -5.43 10.97 15.84
CA ASN A 46 -5.73 12.08 14.91
C ASN A 46 -4.51 12.50 14.07
N TYR A 47 -4.78 13.19 12.96
CA TYR A 47 -3.75 13.89 12.19
C TYR A 47 -3.46 15.24 12.83
N SER A 48 -2.18 15.57 12.99
CA SER A 48 -1.75 16.90 13.43
C SER A 48 -0.58 17.40 12.59
N LEU A 49 -0.44 18.72 12.46
CA LEU A 49 0.71 19.30 11.78
C LEU A 49 1.97 19.08 12.61
N LYS A 50 2.98 18.47 12.00
CA LYS A 50 4.29 18.23 12.60
C LYS A 50 5.38 18.78 11.67
N ASN A 51 6.43 19.31 12.28
CA ASN A 51 7.66 19.60 11.57
C ASN A 51 8.44 18.28 11.44
N VAL A 52 8.67 17.83 10.21
CA VAL A 52 9.40 16.61 9.90
C VAL A 52 10.62 16.92 9.04
N GLU A 53 11.60 16.03 9.05
CA GLU A 53 12.76 16.15 8.16
C GLU A 53 12.51 15.34 6.87
N LEU A 54 12.70 15.99 5.72
CA LEU A 54 12.81 15.32 4.43
C LEU A 54 14.29 15.13 4.14
N PHE A 55 14.71 13.87 4.01
CA PHE A 55 16.11 13.52 3.77
C PHE A 55 16.44 13.46 2.28
N GLU A 56 17.70 13.73 1.95
CA GLU A 56 18.24 13.54 0.59
C GLU A 56 17.42 14.25 -0.51
N ILE A 57 16.89 15.43 -0.18
CA ILE A 57 16.21 16.30 -1.16
C ILE A 57 17.26 16.85 -2.13
N GLU A 58 17.09 16.60 -3.42
CA GLU A 58 17.91 17.19 -4.47
C GLU A 58 17.34 18.56 -4.87
N ASN A 59 16.02 18.69 -4.89
CA ASN A 59 15.34 19.92 -5.29
C ASN A 59 14.01 20.08 -4.54
N LEU A 60 13.95 20.97 -3.54
CA LEU A 60 12.72 21.23 -2.79
C LEU A 60 11.61 21.86 -3.65
N ARG A 61 11.95 22.57 -4.73
CA ARG A 61 10.95 23.14 -5.65
C ARG A 61 10.13 22.07 -6.36
N GLU A 62 10.70 20.89 -6.59
CA GLU A 62 10.02 19.73 -7.19
C GLU A 62 9.74 18.64 -6.16
N VAL A 63 10.12 18.87 -4.89
CA VAL A 63 10.17 17.89 -3.80
C VAL A 63 10.77 16.56 -4.29
N SER A 64 11.83 16.65 -5.09
CA SER A 64 12.50 15.49 -5.68
C SER A 64 13.81 15.20 -4.95
N GLY A 65 14.19 13.92 -4.91
CA GLY A 65 15.37 13.45 -4.20
C GLY A 65 15.50 11.93 -4.30
N ALA A 66 16.16 11.30 -3.33
CA ALA A 66 16.44 9.87 -3.36
C ALA A 66 15.18 8.98 -3.27
N PHE A 67 14.10 9.47 -2.65
CA PHE A 67 12.94 8.63 -2.32
C PHE A 67 11.75 8.78 -3.28
N ALA A 68 11.56 9.96 -3.89
CA ALA A 68 10.42 10.20 -4.77
C ALA A 68 10.73 11.20 -5.89
N ARG A 69 10.02 11.03 -7.00
CA ARG A 69 9.92 11.97 -8.12
C ARG A 69 8.46 12.10 -8.53
N PHE A 70 7.99 13.34 -8.60
CA PHE A 70 6.58 13.64 -8.86
C PHE A 70 6.33 14.02 -10.31
N PHE A 71 5.16 13.63 -10.81
CA PHE A 71 4.61 13.98 -12.11
C PHE A 71 3.18 14.48 -11.92
N TYR A 72 2.82 15.58 -12.60
CA TYR A 72 1.48 16.15 -12.50
C TYR A 72 0.63 15.78 -13.70
N ALA A 73 -0.58 15.26 -13.44
CA ALA A 73 -1.49 14.71 -14.44
C ALA A 73 -0.74 13.87 -15.50
N PRO A 74 0.06 12.88 -15.07
CA PRO A 74 0.94 12.17 -15.97
C PRO A 74 0.17 11.40 -17.04
N GLY A 75 0.78 11.30 -18.22
CA GLY A 75 0.50 10.19 -19.13
C GLY A 75 1.43 9.02 -18.80
N SER A 76 1.31 7.93 -19.55
CA SER A 76 2.25 6.82 -19.52
C SER A 76 2.76 6.53 -20.94
N ASN A 77 4.01 6.10 -21.03
CA ASN A 77 4.40 5.18 -22.09
C ASN A 77 4.60 3.80 -21.43
N ASP A 78 4.67 2.73 -22.23
CA ASP A 78 4.59 1.33 -21.78
C ASP A 78 5.42 0.95 -20.53
N THR A 79 6.45 1.72 -20.18
CA THR A 79 7.34 1.44 -19.04
C THR A 79 7.55 2.58 -18.06
N GLN A 80 7.05 3.79 -18.29
CA GLN A 80 7.29 4.93 -17.39
C GLN A 80 6.20 6.00 -17.47
N LEU A 81 6.06 6.75 -16.39
CA LEU A 81 5.26 7.97 -16.39
C LEU A 81 5.90 9.03 -17.28
N THR A 82 5.05 9.81 -17.93
CA THR A 82 5.43 10.97 -18.74
C THR A 82 4.68 12.20 -18.24
N GLY A 83 5.32 13.36 -18.32
CA GLY A 83 4.74 14.61 -17.82
C GLY A 83 5.79 15.49 -17.17
N GLY A 84 5.41 16.73 -16.85
CA GLY A 84 6.26 17.65 -16.10
C GLY A 84 6.18 17.38 -14.60
N SER A 85 7.26 17.68 -13.89
CA SER A 85 7.24 17.72 -12.43
C SER A 85 6.44 18.93 -11.93
N PRO A 86 5.52 18.75 -10.96
CA PRO A 86 4.83 19.88 -10.34
C PRO A 86 5.81 20.77 -9.60
N VAL A 87 5.51 22.08 -9.56
CA VAL A 87 6.27 23.05 -8.78
C VAL A 87 5.58 23.22 -7.44
N ALA A 88 6.29 22.89 -6.37
CA ALA A 88 5.86 23.11 -5.00
C ALA A 88 6.12 24.56 -4.57
N HIS A 89 5.19 25.10 -3.80
CA HIS A 89 5.23 26.42 -3.19
C HIS A 89 5.36 26.26 -1.67
N PHE A 90 6.41 26.85 -1.12
CA PHE A 90 6.67 26.84 0.32
C PHE A 90 6.89 28.25 0.86
N ILE A 91 6.42 28.48 2.09
CA ILE A 91 6.73 29.66 2.90
C ILE A 91 7.77 29.25 3.94
N LYS A 92 8.91 29.95 3.98
CA LYS A 92 9.93 29.72 5.00
C LYS A 92 9.55 30.46 6.28
N SER A 93 9.52 29.75 7.41
CA SER A 93 9.21 30.31 8.73
C SER A 93 10.04 29.60 9.80
N GLY A 94 10.76 30.34 10.65
CA GLY A 94 11.42 29.76 11.82
C GLY A 94 12.39 28.59 11.55
N GLY A 95 13.03 28.55 10.37
CA GLY A 95 13.97 27.49 9.99
C GLY A 95 13.36 26.28 9.27
N PHE A 96 12.03 26.23 9.12
CA PHE A 96 11.34 25.19 8.37
C PHE A 96 10.50 25.77 7.22
N PHE A 97 10.03 24.90 6.34
CA PHE A 97 9.19 25.23 5.21
C PHE A 97 7.74 24.79 5.48
N ILE A 98 6.78 25.65 5.16
CA ILE A 98 5.34 25.36 5.26
C ILE A 98 4.80 25.30 3.83
N PRO A 99 4.20 24.17 3.38
CA PRO A 99 3.54 24.10 2.09
C PRO A 99 2.46 25.18 1.97
N ALA A 100 2.45 25.93 0.86
CA ALA A 100 1.52 27.04 0.64
C ALA A 100 0.22 26.60 -0.06
N ASP A 101 0.18 25.38 -0.60
CA ASP A 101 -0.98 24.81 -1.28
C ASP A 101 -1.09 23.30 -1.04
N LEU A 102 -2.20 22.72 -1.50
CA LEU A 102 -2.51 21.30 -1.31
C LEU A 102 -1.52 20.39 -2.06
N ILE A 103 -1.14 20.72 -3.29
CA ILE A 103 -0.20 19.91 -4.08
C ILE A 103 1.17 19.83 -3.39
N SER A 104 1.67 20.96 -2.90
CA SER A 104 2.92 21.03 -2.15
C SER A 104 2.85 20.22 -0.85
N THR A 105 1.68 20.22 -0.19
CA THR A 105 1.44 19.42 1.02
C THR A 105 1.46 17.92 0.67
N GLN A 106 0.78 17.51 -0.40
CA GLN A 106 0.76 16.12 -0.88
C GLN A 106 2.17 15.63 -1.25
N MET A 107 2.93 16.42 -2.00
CA MET A 107 4.30 16.08 -2.38
C MET A 107 5.19 15.87 -1.15
N ALA A 108 5.18 16.81 -0.20
CA ALA A 108 5.96 16.70 1.03
C ALA A 108 5.54 15.51 1.91
N SER A 109 4.23 15.28 2.05
CA SER A 109 3.69 14.13 2.80
C SER A 109 4.07 12.79 2.17
N ILE A 110 3.89 12.63 0.86
CA ILE A 110 4.25 11.40 0.15
C ILE A 110 5.76 11.17 0.24
N TYR A 111 6.58 12.20 0.01
CA TYR A 111 8.04 12.08 0.12
C TYR A 111 8.45 11.59 1.52
N TYR A 112 7.94 12.25 2.56
CA TYR A 112 8.21 11.85 3.95
C TYR A 112 7.83 10.39 4.20
N HIS A 113 6.63 9.98 3.80
CA HIS A 113 6.19 8.60 4.05
C HIS A 113 7.00 7.58 3.23
N LEU A 114 7.34 7.88 1.98
CA LEU A 114 8.18 7.01 1.14
C LEU A 114 9.60 6.85 1.70
N GLN A 115 10.19 7.88 2.29
CA GLN A 115 11.50 7.77 2.94
C GLN A 115 11.44 6.81 4.16
N GLN A 116 10.35 6.84 4.93
CA GLN A 116 10.15 5.92 6.05
C GLN A 116 9.89 4.50 5.57
N LEU A 117 9.14 4.34 4.49
CA LEU A 117 8.86 3.04 3.87
C LEU A 117 10.12 2.42 3.24
N ALA A 118 11.02 3.23 2.65
CA ALA A 118 12.33 2.76 2.18
C ALA A 118 13.21 2.21 3.32
N ALA A 119 13.20 2.87 4.47
CA ALA A 119 13.87 2.38 5.67
C ALA A 119 13.23 1.08 6.19
N LEU A 120 11.90 1.00 6.19
CA LEU A 120 11.17 -0.21 6.54
C LEU A 120 11.51 -1.36 5.60
N ASP A 121 11.51 -1.14 4.28
CA ASP A 121 11.89 -2.13 3.26
C ASP A 121 13.27 -2.74 3.59
N THR A 122 14.24 -1.90 3.92
CA THR A 122 15.58 -2.35 4.33
C THR A 122 15.52 -3.20 5.59
N ALA A 123 14.82 -2.74 6.63
CA ALA A 123 14.72 -3.44 7.91
C ALA A 123 14.02 -4.80 7.81
N VAL A 124 13.13 -4.99 6.84
CA VAL A 124 12.38 -6.24 6.62
C VAL A 124 13.04 -7.18 5.60
N GLY A 125 14.21 -6.83 5.07
CA GLY A 125 14.92 -7.63 4.05
C GLY A 125 14.27 -7.56 2.66
N ALA A 126 13.56 -6.47 2.39
CA ALA A 126 12.99 -6.07 1.09
C ALA A 126 13.78 -4.91 0.43
N GLY A 127 14.87 -4.46 1.05
CA GLY A 127 15.76 -3.44 0.48
C GLY A 127 16.24 -3.81 -0.92
N GLY A 128 16.20 -2.84 -1.84
CA GLY A 128 16.58 -3.03 -3.25
C GLY A 128 15.54 -3.75 -4.13
N LEU A 129 14.40 -4.19 -3.58
CA LEU A 129 13.31 -4.69 -4.42
C LEU A 129 12.63 -3.56 -5.18
N ASN A 130 12.27 -2.48 -4.48
CA ASN A 130 11.72 -1.29 -5.10
C ASN A 130 12.81 -0.44 -5.77
N GLN A 131 12.47 0.12 -6.93
CA GLN A 131 13.29 1.14 -7.58
C GLN A 131 13.09 2.48 -6.88
N TRP A 132 14.19 3.19 -6.64
CA TRP A 132 14.23 4.50 -5.99
C TRP A 132 14.98 5.49 -6.91
N PRO A 133 14.54 6.76 -7.01
CA PRO A 133 13.32 7.31 -6.42
C PRO A 133 12.04 6.73 -7.04
N ARG A 134 10.96 6.67 -6.27
CA ARG A 134 9.65 6.22 -6.77
C ARG A 134 9.05 7.25 -7.70
N SER A 135 8.51 6.78 -8.82
CA SER A 135 7.66 7.60 -9.68
C SER A 135 6.28 7.74 -9.04
N VAL A 136 5.86 9.00 -8.81
CA VAL A 136 4.56 9.31 -8.21
C VAL A 136 3.76 10.24 -9.12
N GLY A 137 2.60 9.78 -9.58
CA GLY A 137 1.63 10.58 -10.31
C GLY A 137 0.64 11.27 -9.38
N LEU A 138 0.52 12.59 -9.49
CA LEU A 138 -0.49 13.39 -8.82
C LEU A 138 -1.55 13.85 -9.82
N GLU A 139 -2.81 13.99 -9.38
CA GLU A 139 -3.93 14.36 -10.25
C GLU A 139 -4.02 13.45 -11.49
N THR A 140 -3.73 12.17 -11.30
CA THR A 140 -3.70 11.17 -12.37
C THR A 140 -5.08 11.02 -12.99
N ARG A 141 -5.17 11.20 -14.31
CA ARG A 141 -6.42 11.09 -15.05
C ARG A 141 -6.59 9.66 -15.52
N ILE A 142 -7.70 9.05 -15.11
CA ILE A 142 -8.12 7.73 -15.58
C ILE A 142 -9.24 7.91 -16.62
N SER A 143 -9.34 6.99 -17.59
CA SER A 143 -10.34 7.00 -18.67
C SER A 143 -11.77 7.22 -18.18
N GLU A 144 -12.58 7.88 -19.03
CA GLU A 144 -13.97 8.25 -18.77
C GLU A 144 -14.97 7.09 -18.68
N ASN A 145 -14.52 5.82 -18.75
CA ASN A 145 -15.35 4.65 -18.47
C ASN A 145 -14.88 3.83 -17.25
N GLU A 146 -13.72 4.12 -16.69
CA GLU A 146 -13.15 3.34 -15.59
C GLU A 146 -13.70 3.76 -14.21
N THR A 147 -13.78 2.79 -13.29
CA THR A 147 -14.13 3.02 -11.89
C THR A 147 -12.94 3.66 -11.14
N GLY A 148 -13.22 4.44 -10.08
CA GLY A 148 -12.15 5.00 -9.24
C GLY A 148 -11.45 6.26 -9.78
N ARG A 149 -12.05 7.01 -10.72
CA ARG A 149 -11.49 8.28 -11.25
C ARG A 149 -11.25 9.37 -10.23
N LYS A 150 -11.92 9.29 -9.09
CA LYS A 150 -11.84 10.26 -8.00
C LYS A 150 -11.74 9.52 -6.70
N ASN A 151 -11.10 10.16 -5.73
CA ASN A 151 -10.96 9.63 -4.38
C ASN A 151 -10.37 8.20 -4.39
N ASN A 152 -9.30 8.00 -5.16
CA ASN A 152 -8.61 6.73 -5.23
C ASN A 152 -7.09 6.90 -5.21
N ALA A 153 -6.39 5.82 -4.94
CA ALA A 153 -4.98 5.66 -5.29
C ALA A 153 -4.78 4.23 -5.79
N PHE A 154 -3.70 4.01 -6.52
CA PHE A 154 -3.32 2.69 -6.97
C PHE A 154 -1.83 2.64 -7.28
N TYR A 155 -1.25 1.45 -7.20
CA TYR A 155 0.05 1.14 -7.77
C TYR A 155 -0.11 0.51 -9.16
N ASP A 156 0.60 1.05 -10.16
CA ASP A 156 0.70 0.45 -11.49
C ASP A 156 1.98 -0.36 -11.63
N GLY A 157 1.82 -1.66 -11.83
CA GLY A 157 2.94 -2.60 -12.00
C GLY A 157 3.73 -2.43 -13.29
N TYR A 158 3.14 -1.84 -14.33
CA TYR A 158 3.79 -1.67 -15.63
C TYR A 158 4.78 -0.50 -15.63
N THR A 159 4.35 0.66 -15.11
CA THR A 159 5.21 1.84 -14.97
C THR A 159 5.99 1.89 -13.66
N ASP A 160 5.82 0.89 -12.79
CA ASP A 160 6.38 0.83 -11.42
C ASP A 160 6.13 2.11 -10.62
N SER A 161 4.91 2.62 -10.68
CA SER A 161 4.54 3.94 -10.17
C SER A 161 3.34 3.92 -9.22
N MET A 162 3.29 4.91 -8.33
CA MET A 162 2.14 5.17 -7.46
C MET A 162 1.32 6.32 -8.02
N MET A 163 0.03 6.11 -8.17
CA MET A 163 -0.87 7.04 -8.83
C MET A 163 -1.94 7.51 -7.84
N PHE A 164 -2.02 8.81 -7.65
CA PHE A 164 -3.05 9.47 -6.85
C PHE A 164 -3.96 10.24 -7.81
N VAL A 165 -5.24 9.90 -7.81
CA VAL A 165 -6.25 10.57 -8.66
C VAL A 165 -6.80 11.81 -7.94
N PRO A 166 -7.50 12.72 -8.64
CA PRO A 166 -8.12 13.89 -8.03
C PRO A 166 -9.01 13.51 -6.83
N PHE A 167 -8.78 14.17 -5.70
CA PHE A 167 -9.59 14.00 -4.50
C PHE A 167 -10.63 15.11 -4.39
N THR A 168 -11.90 14.75 -4.31
CA THR A 168 -13.03 15.70 -4.31
C THR A 168 -13.94 15.57 -3.09
N SER A 169 -13.64 14.66 -2.15
CA SER A 169 -14.36 14.62 -0.87
C SER A 169 -13.89 15.74 0.07
N MET A 170 -14.65 15.97 1.13
CA MET A 170 -14.29 16.89 2.23
C MET A 170 -13.39 16.24 3.30
N ASP A 171 -13.17 14.93 3.18
CA ASP A 171 -12.32 14.15 4.09
C ASP A 171 -10.82 14.42 3.85
N LEU A 172 -9.93 13.76 4.59
CA LEU A 172 -8.49 13.89 4.37
C LEU A 172 -8.13 13.36 2.97
N PRO A 173 -7.48 14.16 2.10
CA PRO A 173 -7.02 13.68 0.80
C PRO A 173 -6.18 12.41 0.91
N ILE A 174 -6.40 11.45 0.00
CA ILE A 174 -5.72 10.15 0.03
C ILE A 174 -4.19 10.27 0.00
N ALA A 175 -3.68 11.23 -0.77
CA ALA A 175 -2.26 11.57 -0.83
C ALA A 175 -1.66 12.11 0.49
N LEU A 176 -2.48 12.39 1.51
CA LEU A 176 -2.05 12.77 2.86
C LEU A 176 -2.27 11.65 3.88
N ASN A 177 -2.89 10.54 3.49
CA ASN A 177 -3.19 9.43 4.38
C ASN A 177 -2.02 8.43 4.43
N ALA A 178 -1.27 8.47 5.53
CA ALA A 178 -0.10 7.64 5.77
C ALA A 178 -0.37 6.14 5.58
N GLY A 179 -1.56 5.67 5.99
CA GLY A 179 -1.94 4.26 5.87
C GLY A 179 -2.22 3.86 4.42
N ILE A 180 -2.85 4.74 3.63
CA ILE A 180 -3.09 4.47 2.20
C ILE A 180 -1.77 4.54 1.42
N ILE A 181 -0.88 5.49 1.72
CA ILE A 181 0.45 5.55 1.07
C ILE A 181 1.23 4.24 1.33
N ALA A 182 1.21 3.73 2.57
CA ALA A 182 1.85 2.45 2.90
C ALA A 182 1.16 1.25 2.24
N HIS A 183 -0.17 1.28 2.10
CA HIS A 183 -0.96 0.29 1.37
C HIS A 183 -0.54 0.23 -0.11
N GLU A 184 -0.51 1.36 -0.81
CA GLU A 184 -0.08 1.43 -2.21
C GLU A 184 1.38 1.04 -2.41
N HIS A 185 2.26 1.42 -1.47
CA HIS A 185 3.65 0.98 -1.48
C HIS A 185 3.79 -0.53 -1.38
N PHE A 186 2.96 -1.18 -0.57
CA PHE A 186 3.01 -2.64 -0.42
C PHE A 186 2.62 -3.37 -1.71
N HIS A 187 1.66 -2.88 -2.49
CA HIS A 187 1.32 -3.46 -3.79
C HIS A 187 2.53 -3.58 -4.72
N SER A 188 3.47 -2.63 -4.63
CA SER A 188 4.75 -2.70 -5.35
C SER A 188 5.63 -3.88 -4.92
N LEU A 189 5.75 -4.13 -3.61
CA LEU A 189 6.48 -5.28 -3.09
C LEU A 189 5.82 -6.59 -3.53
N PHE A 190 4.51 -6.69 -3.38
CA PHE A 190 3.75 -7.87 -3.76
C PHE A 190 3.84 -8.14 -5.27
N PHE A 191 3.76 -7.08 -6.08
CA PHE A 191 3.90 -7.19 -7.53
C PHE A 191 5.25 -7.80 -7.92
N LYS A 192 6.34 -7.26 -7.36
CA LYS A 192 7.70 -7.69 -7.67
C LYS A 192 8.02 -9.10 -7.15
N LEU A 193 7.52 -9.45 -5.98
CA LEU A 193 7.79 -10.75 -5.35
C LEU A 193 6.90 -11.86 -5.89
N VAL A 194 5.62 -11.57 -6.20
CA VAL A 194 4.60 -12.60 -6.45
C VAL A 194 4.01 -12.47 -7.84
N ILE A 195 3.44 -11.31 -8.17
CA ILE A 195 2.64 -11.18 -9.40
C ILE A 195 3.48 -11.36 -10.66
N LYS A 196 4.69 -10.79 -10.72
CA LYS A 196 5.58 -10.99 -11.89
C LYS A 196 5.84 -12.47 -12.16
N THR A 197 6.05 -13.28 -11.12
CA THR A 197 6.25 -14.73 -11.25
C THR A 197 4.97 -15.43 -11.70
N ALA A 198 3.81 -15.04 -11.16
CA ALA A 198 2.52 -15.60 -11.54
C ALA A 198 2.18 -15.33 -13.02
N ILE A 199 2.45 -14.11 -13.51
CA ILE A 199 2.30 -13.75 -14.92
C ILE A 199 3.29 -14.53 -15.79
N ALA A 200 4.58 -14.54 -15.43
CA ALA A 200 5.62 -15.24 -16.19
C ALA A 200 5.36 -16.76 -16.29
N SER A 201 4.77 -17.33 -15.24
CA SER A 201 4.40 -18.76 -15.17
C SER A 201 2.99 -19.04 -15.71
N LYS A 202 2.33 -18.03 -16.31
CA LYS A 202 0.97 -18.11 -16.87
C LYS A 202 -0.09 -18.64 -15.89
N LYS A 203 0.08 -18.39 -14.59
CA LYS A 203 -0.87 -18.80 -13.54
C LYS A 203 -1.98 -17.78 -13.32
N ILE A 204 -1.78 -16.57 -13.80
CA ILE A 204 -2.77 -15.49 -13.88
C ILE A 204 -2.57 -14.73 -15.20
N MET A 205 -3.53 -13.86 -15.55
CA MET A 205 -3.45 -13.05 -16.77
C MET A 205 -2.55 -11.81 -16.61
N THR A 206 -1.93 -11.36 -17.71
CA THR A 206 -1.08 -10.15 -17.75
C THR A 206 -1.85 -8.88 -17.37
N GLY A 207 -3.15 -8.80 -17.69
CA GLY A 207 -4.02 -7.68 -17.33
C GLY A 207 -4.48 -7.66 -15.87
N ALA A 208 -3.93 -8.49 -14.97
CA ALA A 208 -4.31 -8.50 -13.56
C ALA A 208 -3.79 -7.30 -12.75
N THR A 209 -2.91 -6.48 -13.34
CA THR A 209 -2.15 -5.45 -12.61
C THR A 209 -2.21 -4.05 -13.19
N SER A 210 -2.92 -3.84 -14.29
CA SER A 210 -3.10 -2.50 -14.86
C SER A 210 -4.55 -2.09 -14.74
N ILE A 211 -4.76 -0.85 -14.27
CA ILE A 211 -6.04 -0.16 -14.39
C ILE A 211 -6.22 0.33 -15.84
N HIS A 212 -5.12 0.64 -16.54
CA HIS A 212 -5.09 1.12 -17.92
C HIS A 212 -5.13 0.01 -18.99
N SER A 213 -5.40 -1.24 -18.64
CA SER A 213 -5.70 -2.23 -19.67
C SER A 213 -7.13 -2.01 -20.16
N ASP A 214 -7.29 -0.96 -20.97
CA ASP A 214 -8.42 -0.86 -21.89
C ASP A 214 -8.57 -2.21 -22.60
N GLU A 215 -9.82 -2.64 -22.67
CA GLU A 215 -10.35 -3.83 -23.31
C GLU A 215 -9.70 -4.13 -24.68
N GLN A 216 -9.74 -5.42 -25.07
CA GLN A 216 -9.60 -5.98 -26.44
C GLN A 216 -8.34 -6.77 -26.82
N SER A 217 -7.38 -7.04 -25.94
CA SER A 217 -6.48 -8.16 -26.25
C SER A 217 -7.26 -9.46 -26.01
N ALA A 218 -7.78 -10.03 -27.10
CA ALA A 218 -8.59 -11.24 -27.20
C ALA A 218 -8.53 -12.11 -25.94
N GLU A 219 -9.66 -12.21 -25.24
CA GLU A 219 -9.87 -13.19 -24.18
C GLU A 219 -9.43 -14.56 -24.67
N LEU A 220 -8.21 -14.96 -24.36
CA LEU A 220 -7.96 -16.36 -24.11
C LEU A 220 -8.92 -16.72 -22.97
N SER A 221 -9.77 -17.72 -23.20
CA SER A 221 -10.69 -18.21 -22.17
C SER A 221 -9.90 -18.53 -20.92
N ALA A 222 -9.94 -17.65 -19.92
CA ALA A 222 -9.24 -17.86 -18.67
C ALA A 222 -9.76 -19.18 -18.09
N THR A 223 -8.86 -20.10 -17.77
CA THR A 223 -9.30 -21.34 -17.12
C THR A 223 -9.85 -21.01 -15.74
N LYS A 224 -10.74 -21.85 -15.22
CA LYS A 224 -11.23 -21.72 -13.85
C LYS A 224 -10.08 -21.67 -12.83
N SER A 225 -9.01 -22.45 -13.05
CA SER A 225 -7.81 -22.44 -12.20
C SER A 225 -7.07 -21.10 -12.23
N MET A 226 -6.93 -20.46 -13.41
CA MET A 226 -6.34 -19.13 -13.52
C MET A 226 -7.17 -18.07 -12.80
N LEU A 227 -8.50 -18.09 -12.97
CA LEU A 227 -9.40 -17.19 -12.24
C LEU A 227 -9.32 -17.40 -10.72
N MET A 228 -9.25 -18.66 -10.26
CA MET A 228 -9.08 -18.99 -8.85
C MET A 228 -7.79 -18.40 -8.28
N ASN A 229 -6.68 -18.59 -8.98
CA ASN A 229 -5.38 -18.06 -8.57
C ASN A 229 -5.37 -16.53 -8.61
N GLU A 230 -5.98 -15.90 -9.62
CA GLU A 230 -6.07 -14.45 -9.74
C GLU A 230 -6.89 -13.85 -8.59
N VAL A 231 -8.07 -14.38 -8.30
CA VAL A 231 -8.93 -13.93 -7.20
C VAL A 231 -8.20 -14.08 -5.86
N TYR A 232 -7.54 -15.23 -5.63
CA TYR A 232 -6.80 -15.45 -4.40
C TYR A 232 -5.64 -14.47 -4.24
N LEU A 233 -4.78 -14.35 -5.26
CA LEU A 233 -3.60 -13.49 -5.22
C LEU A 233 -3.98 -12.02 -5.11
N ARG A 234 -5.04 -11.58 -5.78
CA ARG A 234 -5.56 -10.23 -5.63
C ARG A 234 -6.07 -9.97 -4.23
N GLY A 235 -6.91 -10.87 -3.69
CA GLY A 235 -7.40 -10.73 -2.34
C GLY A 235 -6.27 -10.72 -1.31
N LEU A 236 -5.30 -11.62 -1.45
CA LEU A 236 -4.12 -11.64 -0.60
C LEU A 236 -3.31 -10.34 -0.71
N ASN A 237 -3.13 -9.78 -1.92
CA ASN A 237 -2.48 -8.49 -2.13
C ASN A 237 -3.20 -7.36 -1.38
N GLU A 238 -4.52 -7.23 -1.53
CA GLU A 238 -5.35 -6.22 -0.84
C GLU A 238 -5.27 -6.36 0.69
N GLY A 239 -5.42 -7.59 1.20
CA GLY A 239 -5.38 -7.86 2.63
C GLY A 239 -4.01 -7.58 3.24
N LEU A 240 -2.93 -7.99 2.57
CA LEU A 240 -1.58 -7.71 3.05
C LEU A 240 -1.22 -6.22 2.94
N ALA A 241 -1.73 -5.51 1.94
CA ALA A 241 -1.59 -4.06 1.83
C ALA A 241 -2.33 -3.34 2.98
N ASP A 242 -3.53 -3.78 3.36
CA ASP A 242 -4.24 -3.27 4.54
C ASP A 242 -3.46 -3.54 5.83
N PHE A 243 -2.93 -4.75 5.99
CA PHE A 243 -2.05 -5.09 7.10
C PHE A 243 -0.81 -4.18 7.13
N TRP A 244 -0.21 -3.89 5.98
CA TRP A 244 0.96 -3.01 5.87
C TRP A 244 0.64 -1.57 6.27
N GLY A 245 -0.54 -1.05 5.86
CA GLY A 245 -1.05 0.25 6.26
C GLY A 245 -1.19 0.39 7.78
N TRP A 246 -1.77 -0.62 8.44
CA TRP A 246 -1.84 -0.68 9.91
C TRP A 246 -0.47 -0.91 10.56
N LEU A 247 0.38 -1.73 9.97
CA LEU A 247 1.71 -1.99 10.49
C LEU A 247 2.49 -0.69 10.58
N TYR A 248 2.42 0.13 9.53
CA TYR A 248 3.07 1.43 9.45
C TYR A 248 2.47 2.48 10.41
N THR A 249 1.14 2.60 10.46
CA THR A 249 0.48 3.71 11.20
C THR A 249 0.03 3.35 12.62
N SER A 250 -0.14 2.06 12.91
CA SER A 250 -0.88 1.54 14.07
C SER A 250 -2.37 1.89 14.10
N ASP A 251 -2.92 2.50 13.05
CA ASP A 251 -4.34 2.81 12.95
C ASP A 251 -5.11 1.64 12.32
N THR A 252 -5.96 0.99 13.10
CA THR A 252 -6.79 -0.15 12.68
C THR A 252 -7.88 0.22 11.67
N GLN A 253 -8.14 1.51 11.50
CA GLN A 253 -9.16 2.06 10.63
C GLN A 253 -8.60 3.21 9.80
N PHE A 254 -7.34 3.15 9.37
CA PHE A 254 -6.69 4.24 8.61
C PHE A 254 -7.49 4.67 7.36
N MET A 255 -8.28 3.77 6.76
CA MET A 255 -9.16 4.10 5.63
C MET A 255 -10.24 5.14 5.99
N LYS A 256 -10.69 5.22 7.25
CA LYS A 256 -11.77 6.12 7.67
C LYS A 256 -11.49 7.60 7.40
N TRP A 257 -10.21 7.98 7.36
CA TRP A 257 -9.80 9.38 7.20
C TRP A 257 -10.03 9.92 5.81
N SER A 258 -10.02 9.07 4.78
CA SER A 258 -10.16 9.47 3.38
C SER A 258 -11.34 8.80 2.69
N LEU A 259 -11.74 7.63 3.18
CA LEU A 259 -12.71 6.72 2.58
C LEU A 259 -13.65 6.15 3.67
N PRO A 260 -14.41 7.01 4.37
CA PRO A 260 -15.22 6.60 5.54
C PRO A 260 -16.24 5.51 5.23
N SER A 261 -16.76 5.42 4.00
CA SER A 261 -17.68 4.35 3.57
C SER A 261 -17.07 2.94 3.64
N PHE A 262 -15.74 2.82 3.50
CA PHE A 262 -15.03 1.54 3.53
C PHE A 262 -14.51 1.18 4.93
N SER A 263 -14.59 2.10 5.89
CA SER A 263 -13.98 1.96 7.23
C SER A 263 -14.41 0.69 7.96
N LYS A 264 -15.70 0.36 7.96
CA LYS A 264 -16.22 -0.83 8.66
C LYS A 264 -15.78 -2.14 8.01
N GLN A 265 -15.86 -2.21 6.68
CA GLN A 265 -15.52 -3.43 5.94
C GLN A 265 -14.04 -3.76 6.01
N ARG A 266 -13.18 -2.73 6.00
CA ARG A 266 -11.72 -2.85 5.99
C ARG A 266 -11.06 -2.62 7.35
N ALA A 267 -11.85 -2.44 8.42
CA ALA A 267 -11.32 -2.37 9.77
C ALA A 267 -10.55 -3.65 10.13
N LEU A 268 -9.37 -3.48 10.71
CA LEU A 268 -8.51 -4.60 11.12
C LEU A 268 -8.79 -5.09 12.54
N GLU A 269 -9.70 -4.42 13.27
CA GLU A 269 -10.21 -4.98 14.51
C GLU A 269 -11.00 -6.26 14.24
N MET A 270 -10.68 -7.29 15.01
CA MET A 270 -11.27 -8.61 14.87
C MET A 270 -12.36 -8.78 15.93
N GLU A 271 -13.61 -8.67 15.51
CA GLU A 271 -14.73 -9.09 16.34
C GLU A 271 -14.77 -10.62 16.41
N GLU A 272 -15.21 -11.17 17.54
CA GLU A 272 -15.32 -12.63 17.74
C GLU A 272 -16.14 -13.30 16.62
N ALA A 273 -17.16 -12.60 16.11
CA ALA A 273 -17.99 -13.04 15.00
C ALA A 273 -17.25 -13.21 13.67
N PHE A 274 -16.04 -12.68 13.51
CA PHE A 274 -15.21 -12.82 12.29
C PHE A 274 -14.07 -13.83 12.41
N ILE A 275 -13.81 -14.37 13.61
CA ILE A 275 -12.77 -15.38 13.81
C ILE A 275 -13.08 -16.60 12.93
N GLY A 276 -12.11 -16.98 12.10
CA GLY A 276 -12.20 -18.12 11.19
C GLY A 276 -13.18 -17.98 10.02
N LYS A 277 -13.76 -16.78 9.84
CA LYS A 277 -14.55 -16.46 8.64
C LYS A 277 -13.63 -15.94 7.53
N TYR A 278 -13.00 -16.86 6.82
CA TYR A 278 -12.28 -16.57 5.58
C TYR A 278 -12.91 -17.28 4.37
N MET A 279 -12.50 -16.88 3.16
CA MET A 279 -12.98 -17.50 1.93
C MET A 279 -12.26 -18.82 1.70
N THR A 280 -13.02 -19.92 1.79
CA THR A 280 -12.51 -21.27 1.50
C THR A 280 -12.44 -21.50 -0.02
N PRO A 281 -11.67 -22.49 -0.50
CA PRO A 281 -11.60 -22.80 -1.92
C PRO A 281 -12.99 -23.04 -2.54
N ALA A 282 -13.87 -23.75 -1.84
CA ALA A 282 -15.24 -24.01 -2.30
C ALA A 282 -16.09 -22.72 -2.45
N LYS A 283 -15.95 -21.75 -1.53
CA LYS A 283 -16.67 -20.47 -1.63
C LYS A 283 -16.15 -19.63 -2.80
N MET A 284 -14.84 -19.63 -3.00
CA MET A 284 -14.23 -18.96 -4.14
C MET A 284 -14.65 -19.60 -5.46
N ASP A 285 -14.72 -20.94 -5.50
CA ASP A 285 -15.16 -21.71 -6.65
C ASP A 285 -16.58 -21.34 -7.07
N ASN A 286 -17.51 -21.31 -6.11
CA ASN A 286 -18.89 -20.88 -6.34
C ASN A 286 -18.99 -19.44 -6.85
N ALA A 287 -18.22 -18.50 -6.28
CA ALA A 287 -18.22 -17.11 -6.72
C ALA A 287 -17.69 -16.96 -8.16
N ILE A 288 -16.69 -17.76 -8.53
CA ILE A 288 -16.16 -17.79 -9.91
C ILE A 288 -17.17 -18.41 -10.87
N GLU A 289 -17.83 -19.50 -10.49
CA GLU A 289 -18.89 -20.10 -11.31
C GLU A 289 -20.05 -19.13 -11.53
N GLU A 290 -20.47 -18.42 -10.48
CA GLU A 290 -21.50 -17.38 -10.59
C GLU A 290 -21.05 -16.26 -11.53
N ALA A 291 -19.84 -15.72 -11.35
CA ALA A 291 -19.28 -14.67 -12.22
C ALA A 291 -19.20 -15.10 -13.69
N LEU A 292 -18.82 -16.34 -13.96
CA LEU A 292 -18.79 -16.94 -15.31
C LEU A 292 -20.17 -17.09 -15.94
N GLN A 293 -21.23 -17.21 -15.13
CA GLN A 293 -22.60 -17.36 -15.62
C GLN A 293 -23.28 -16.01 -15.88
N ILE A 294 -22.96 -14.98 -15.09
CA ILE A 294 -23.72 -13.71 -15.09
C ILE A 294 -23.02 -12.56 -15.81
N SER A 295 -21.73 -12.68 -16.15
CA SER A 295 -20.94 -11.59 -16.72
C SER A 295 -20.13 -12.04 -17.93
N GLU A 296 -20.16 -11.25 -18.99
CA GLU A 296 -19.22 -11.37 -20.11
C GLU A 296 -17.78 -11.00 -19.70
N GLN A 297 -17.61 -10.33 -18.55
CA GLN A 297 -16.31 -9.96 -17.99
C GLN A 297 -16.20 -10.44 -16.52
N PRO A 298 -16.08 -11.76 -16.27
CA PRO A 298 -16.08 -12.35 -14.93
C PRO A 298 -15.05 -11.72 -13.98
N ARG A 299 -13.91 -11.28 -14.52
CA ARG A 299 -12.83 -10.62 -13.75
C ARG A 299 -13.30 -9.31 -13.11
N LEU A 300 -14.12 -8.51 -13.80
CA LEU A 300 -14.66 -7.27 -13.25
C LEU A 300 -15.70 -7.56 -12.16
N ALA A 301 -16.54 -8.58 -12.36
CA ALA A 301 -17.53 -9.01 -11.36
C ALA A 301 -16.88 -9.49 -10.05
N LEU A 302 -15.63 -9.94 -10.11
CA LEU A 302 -14.86 -10.45 -8.96
C LEU A 302 -13.97 -9.39 -8.29
N ILE A 303 -13.99 -8.12 -8.75
CA ILE A 303 -13.16 -7.04 -8.18
C ILE A 303 -13.40 -6.90 -6.68
N ASP A 304 -14.65 -6.67 -6.28
CA ASP A 304 -14.99 -6.42 -4.88
C ASP A 304 -14.88 -7.69 -4.01
N PHE A 305 -14.97 -8.87 -4.66
CA PHE A 305 -14.82 -10.15 -3.98
C PHE A 305 -13.41 -10.33 -3.39
N SER A 306 -12.40 -9.69 -3.98
CA SER A 306 -11.02 -9.74 -3.47
C SER A 306 -10.91 -9.26 -2.01
N TYR A 307 -11.68 -8.26 -1.59
CA TYR A 307 -11.67 -7.78 -0.20
C TYR A 307 -12.24 -8.81 0.79
N HIS A 308 -13.17 -9.66 0.35
CA HIS A 308 -13.67 -10.75 1.18
C HIS A 308 -12.64 -11.86 1.39
N VAL A 309 -11.71 -12.01 0.45
CA VAL A 309 -10.55 -12.90 0.59
C VAL A 309 -9.47 -12.24 1.46
N GLY A 310 -9.13 -10.97 1.19
CA GLY A 310 -8.01 -10.28 1.81
C GLY A 310 -8.17 -9.87 3.27
N THR A 311 -9.29 -9.22 3.61
CA THR A 311 -9.49 -8.65 4.95
C THR A 311 -9.34 -9.68 6.09
N PRO A 312 -9.84 -10.93 5.98
CA PRO A 312 -9.57 -11.95 6.98
C PRO A 312 -8.07 -12.19 7.23
N HIS A 313 -7.25 -12.26 6.17
CA HIS A 313 -5.79 -12.42 6.28
C HIS A 313 -5.16 -11.25 7.02
N ALA A 314 -5.56 -10.02 6.71
CA ALA A 314 -5.08 -8.82 7.37
C ALA A 314 -5.35 -8.83 8.88
N ARG A 315 -6.59 -9.18 9.25
CA ARG A 315 -7.04 -9.30 10.65
C ARG A 315 -6.27 -10.39 11.38
N PHE A 316 -6.09 -11.56 10.74
CA PHE A 316 -5.31 -12.66 11.30
C PHE A 316 -3.90 -12.20 11.66
N LEU A 317 -3.19 -11.57 10.72
CA LEU A 317 -1.81 -11.10 10.95
C LEU A 317 -1.74 -10.04 12.05
N LYS A 318 -2.67 -9.08 12.07
CA LYS A 318 -2.76 -8.07 13.13
C LYS A 318 -2.93 -8.71 14.51
N GLN A 319 -3.85 -9.67 14.63
CA GLN A 319 -4.05 -10.39 15.89
C GLN A 319 -2.81 -11.23 16.26
N TRP A 320 -2.17 -11.85 15.27
CA TRP A 320 -0.95 -12.63 15.47
C TRP A 320 0.20 -11.76 16.00
N VAL A 321 0.34 -10.52 15.51
CA VAL A 321 1.31 -9.54 16.04
C VAL A 321 1.05 -9.22 17.50
N THR A 322 -0.21 -8.98 17.88
CA THR A 322 -0.58 -8.69 19.27
C THR A 322 -0.23 -9.85 20.20
N LEU A 323 -0.64 -11.07 19.82
CA LEU A 323 -0.34 -12.28 20.59
C LEU A 323 1.17 -12.52 20.70
N ARG A 324 1.92 -12.28 19.62
CA ARG A 324 3.38 -12.37 19.62
C ARG A 324 4.02 -11.38 20.60
N SER A 325 3.61 -10.11 20.55
CA SER A 325 4.10 -9.07 21.46
C SER A 325 3.91 -9.46 22.93
N GLN A 326 2.74 -9.99 23.27
CA GLN A 326 2.41 -10.46 24.63
C GLN A 326 3.22 -11.70 25.01
N SER A 327 3.21 -12.74 24.18
CA SER A 327 3.86 -14.02 24.46
C SER A 327 5.38 -13.93 24.59
N GLU A 328 6.03 -13.14 23.72
CA GLU A 328 7.48 -12.95 23.72
C GLU A 328 7.92 -11.82 24.65
N SER A 329 6.99 -11.10 25.28
CA SER A 329 7.26 -9.90 26.10
C SER A 329 8.10 -8.83 25.36
N ILE A 330 7.83 -8.65 24.06
CA ILE A 330 8.49 -7.66 23.21
C ILE A 330 7.56 -6.49 22.90
N SER A 331 8.12 -5.35 22.55
CA SER A 331 7.32 -4.18 22.15
C SER A 331 6.46 -4.48 20.91
N LEU A 332 5.32 -3.80 20.79
CA LEU A 332 4.46 -3.93 19.60
C LEU A 332 5.21 -3.57 18.31
N ALA A 333 6.10 -2.57 18.35
CA ALA A 333 6.93 -2.18 17.22
C ALA A 333 7.89 -3.30 16.78
N GLU A 334 8.52 -3.98 17.74
CA GLU A 334 9.38 -5.13 17.45
C GLU A 334 8.57 -6.31 16.89
N ALA A 335 7.41 -6.62 17.48
CA ALA A 335 6.53 -7.69 16.99
C ALA A 335 6.04 -7.42 15.55
N LYS A 336 5.70 -6.16 15.23
CA LYS A 336 5.38 -5.70 13.88
C LYS A 336 6.55 -5.92 12.92
N LEU A 337 7.76 -5.51 13.30
CA LEU A 337 8.95 -5.67 12.46
C LEU A 337 9.22 -7.16 12.15
N LYS A 338 9.19 -8.03 13.17
CA LYS A 338 9.35 -9.49 12.97
C LYS A 338 8.26 -10.05 12.06
N MET A 339 7.01 -9.63 12.25
CA MET A 339 5.92 -10.07 11.37
C MET A 339 6.11 -9.59 9.92
N ALA A 340 6.56 -8.36 9.70
CA ALA A 340 6.82 -7.87 8.35
C ALA A 340 7.95 -8.66 7.66
N GLN A 341 9.02 -9.02 8.38
CA GLN A 341 10.08 -9.92 7.89
C GLN A 341 9.52 -11.30 7.51
N ASP A 342 8.61 -11.83 8.34
CA ASP A 342 7.96 -13.12 8.10
C ASP A 342 7.03 -13.07 6.89
N VAL A 343 6.31 -11.96 6.67
CA VAL A 343 5.50 -11.70 5.47
C VAL A 343 6.38 -11.66 4.22
N VAL A 344 7.48 -10.89 4.21
CA VAL A 344 8.39 -10.84 3.06
C VAL A 344 8.98 -12.22 2.74
N SER A 345 9.30 -13.00 3.77
CA SER A 345 9.76 -14.38 3.63
C SER A 345 8.68 -15.29 3.03
N TYR A 346 7.42 -15.15 3.48
CA TYR A 346 6.28 -15.85 2.91
C TYR A 346 6.07 -15.50 1.44
N LEU A 347 6.15 -14.22 1.05
CA LEU A 347 5.98 -13.80 -0.34
C LEU A 347 7.04 -14.42 -1.26
N LYS A 348 8.30 -14.52 -0.80
CA LYS A 348 9.38 -15.21 -1.53
C LYS A 348 9.07 -16.70 -1.70
N LEU A 349 8.59 -17.36 -0.64
CA LEU A 349 8.17 -18.77 -0.70
C LEU A 349 6.98 -18.98 -1.64
N LEU A 350 5.97 -18.10 -1.56
CA LEU A 350 4.78 -18.13 -2.41
C LEU A 350 5.16 -17.98 -3.89
N SER A 351 6.11 -17.11 -4.21
CA SER A 351 6.67 -16.97 -5.56
C SER A 351 7.23 -18.30 -6.09
N VAL A 352 8.03 -18.99 -5.28
CA VAL A 352 8.60 -20.30 -5.62
C VAL A 352 7.51 -21.35 -5.79
N LYS A 353 6.47 -21.33 -4.93
CA LYS A 353 5.32 -22.24 -5.04
C LYS A 353 4.59 -22.02 -6.36
N ILE A 354 4.27 -20.77 -6.70
CA ILE A 354 3.57 -20.39 -7.94
C ILE A 354 4.34 -20.86 -9.18
N ALA A 355 5.66 -20.68 -9.20
CA ALA A 355 6.50 -21.10 -10.32
C ALA A 355 6.49 -22.62 -10.55
N LYS A 356 6.11 -23.40 -9.54
CA LYS A 356 6.06 -24.87 -9.55
C LYS A 356 4.65 -25.44 -9.70
N LEU A 357 3.61 -24.60 -9.69
CA LEU A 357 2.24 -25.08 -9.87
C LEU A 357 2.07 -25.66 -11.27
N GLU A 358 1.33 -26.76 -11.37
CA GLU A 358 0.82 -27.25 -12.65
C GLU A 358 -0.34 -26.36 -13.13
N ASP A 359 -0.77 -26.47 -14.40
CA ASP A 359 -1.77 -25.56 -14.98
C ASP A 359 -3.19 -25.71 -14.39
N HIS A 360 -3.49 -26.89 -13.86
CA HIS A 360 -4.78 -27.20 -13.23
C HIS A 360 -4.77 -26.99 -11.71
N GLU A 361 -3.60 -26.75 -11.12
CA GLU A 361 -3.47 -26.55 -9.68
C GLU A 361 -3.87 -25.13 -9.27
N VAL A 362 -4.42 -25.03 -8.07
CA VAL A 362 -4.83 -23.78 -7.45
C VAL A 362 -4.10 -23.56 -6.14
N LEU A 363 -3.81 -22.30 -5.84
CA LEU A 363 -3.28 -21.89 -4.54
C LEU A 363 -4.33 -22.15 -3.45
N SER A 364 -3.88 -22.59 -2.28
CA SER A 364 -4.78 -22.82 -1.16
C SER A 364 -5.03 -21.50 -0.44
N SER A 365 -6.31 -21.18 -0.21
CA SER A 365 -6.66 -19.98 0.53
C SER A 365 -6.23 -19.99 1.99
N GLY A 366 -5.81 -21.16 2.51
CA GLY A 366 -5.24 -21.31 3.84
C GLY A 366 -3.71 -21.22 3.91
N ASP A 367 -3.01 -21.14 2.77
CA ASP A 367 -1.54 -21.24 2.70
C ASP A 367 -0.82 -20.26 3.64
N LEU A 368 -1.30 -19.02 3.70
CA LEU A 368 -0.73 -18.00 4.59
C LEU A 368 -0.88 -18.41 6.07
N PHE A 369 -2.08 -18.82 6.49
CA PHE A 369 -2.33 -19.18 7.89
C PHE A 369 -1.43 -20.34 8.31
N PHE A 370 -1.34 -21.38 7.47
CA PHE A 370 -0.48 -22.52 7.73
C PHE A 370 0.98 -22.14 7.78
N TYR A 371 1.48 -21.24 6.93
CA TYR A 371 2.86 -20.77 7.00
C TYR A 371 3.19 -20.17 8.38
N PHE A 372 2.36 -19.25 8.89
CA PHE A 372 2.61 -18.59 10.16
C PHE A 372 2.44 -19.51 11.36
N ILE A 373 1.48 -20.44 11.30
CA ILE A 373 1.26 -21.43 12.35
C ILE A 373 2.43 -22.43 12.38
N ASN A 374 2.82 -23.01 11.24
CA ASN A 374 3.97 -23.91 11.12
C ASN A 374 5.24 -23.26 11.70
N LYS A 375 5.53 -22.03 11.28
CA LYS A 375 6.73 -21.30 11.75
C LYS A 375 6.80 -21.22 13.28
N MET A 376 5.69 -20.94 13.94
CA MET A 376 5.64 -20.84 15.41
C MET A 376 5.70 -22.20 16.12
N VAL A 377 5.11 -23.24 15.52
CA VAL A 377 5.21 -24.62 16.01
C VAL A 377 6.66 -25.11 15.91
N ASP A 378 7.29 -24.94 14.76
CA ASP A 378 8.68 -25.37 14.50
C ASP A 378 9.68 -24.68 15.42
N GLU A 379 9.46 -23.41 15.71
CA GLU A 379 10.28 -22.64 16.65
C GLU A 379 10.01 -23.00 18.12
N LYS A 380 9.02 -23.85 18.42
CA LYS A 380 8.52 -24.19 19.77
C LYS A 380 8.15 -22.96 20.59
N LYS A 381 7.64 -21.92 19.92
CA LYS A 381 7.29 -20.63 20.53
C LYS A 381 5.79 -20.43 20.71
N MET A 382 4.97 -21.34 20.20
CA MET A 382 3.52 -21.21 20.30
C MET A 382 3.03 -21.46 21.73
N ASN A 383 2.49 -20.43 22.36
CA ASN A 383 1.83 -20.56 23.66
C ASN A 383 0.37 -21.02 23.51
N LEU A 384 -0.29 -21.30 24.64
CA LEU A 384 -1.67 -21.78 24.67
C LEU A 384 -2.65 -20.83 23.97
N GLU A 385 -2.52 -19.52 24.20
CA GLU A 385 -3.41 -18.50 23.62
C GLU A 385 -3.26 -18.41 22.08
N GLN A 386 -2.02 -18.42 21.59
CA GLN A 386 -1.71 -18.46 20.16
C GLN A 386 -2.27 -19.71 19.51
N CYS A 387 -2.17 -20.86 20.18
CA CYS A 387 -2.78 -22.05 19.63
C CYS A 387 -4.31 -21.98 19.64
N GLN A 388 -4.93 -21.57 20.75
CA GLN A 388 -6.38 -21.42 20.83
C GLN A 388 -6.90 -20.49 19.73
N PHE A 389 -6.17 -19.39 19.47
CA PHE A 389 -6.47 -18.49 18.36
C PHE A 389 -6.32 -19.18 17.00
N ALA A 390 -5.19 -19.86 16.73
CA ALA A 390 -4.95 -20.59 15.49
C ALA A 390 -6.04 -21.64 15.20
N ILE A 391 -6.45 -22.39 16.21
CA ILE A 391 -7.50 -23.40 16.11
C ILE A 391 -8.85 -22.74 15.87
N ALA A 392 -9.21 -21.72 16.65
CA ALA A 392 -10.48 -21.02 16.45
C ALA A 392 -10.57 -20.42 15.04
N TYR A 393 -9.44 -20.00 14.48
CA TYR A 393 -9.36 -19.43 13.14
C TYR A 393 -9.39 -20.48 12.03
N LEU A 394 -8.65 -21.57 12.14
CA LEU A 394 -8.60 -22.61 11.10
C LEU A 394 -9.80 -23.56 11.13
N ASN A 395 -10.26 -23.93 12.32
CA ASN A 395 -11.27 -24.96 12.54
C ASN A 395 -12.66 -24.35 12.82
N TYR A 396 -12.99 -23.23 12.16
CA TYR A 396 -14.28 -22.57 12.33
C TYR A 396 -15.44 -23.55 12.15
N GLY A 397 -16.27 -23.69 13.20
CA GLY A 397 -17.42 -24.60 13.23
C GLY A 397 -17.20 -25.92 13.98
N ILE A 398 -16.00 -26.20 14.49
CA ILE A 398 -15.75 -27.33 15.40
C ILE A 398 -15.96 -26.86 16.85
N GLU A 399 -16.67 -27.65 17.66
CA GLU A 399 -16.88 -27.36 19.10
C GLU A 399 -15.54 -27.15 19.81
N LYS A 400 -15.41 -26.04 20.56
CA LYS A 400 -14.22 -25.72 21.35
C LYS A 400 -13.97 -26.85 22.36
N PRO A 401 -12.82 -27.54 22.32
CA PRO A 401 -12.55 -28.61 23.28
C PRO A 401 -12.32 -28.02 24.67
N GLN A 402 -12.86 -28.69 25.69
CA GLN A 402 -12.92 -28.17 27.06
C GLN A 402 -11.55 -28.16 27.77
N GLU A 403 -10.55 -28.91 27.29
CA GLU A 403 -9.22 -28.96 27.90
C GLU A 403 -8.13 -29.06 26.82
N ILE A 404 -7.24 -28.06 26.78
CA ILE A 404 -6.14 -27.95 25.82
C ILE A 404 -4.85 -27.70 26.59
N SER A 405 -3.87 -28.58 26.45
CA SER A 405 -2.55 -28.40 27.08
C SER A 405 -1.51 -27.85 26.10
N SER A 406 -1.56 -28.29 24.84
CA SER A 406 -0.66 -27.89 23.77
C SER A 406 -1.25 -28.27 22.41
N CYS A 407 -0.55 -27.92 21.34
CA CYS A 407 -1.00 -28.17 19.98
C CYS A 407 0.10 -28.76 19.14
N GLU A 408 -0.28 -29.70 18.30
CA GLU A 408 0.60 -30.38 17.36
C GLU A 408 0.02 -30.19 15.96
N LEU A 409 0.85 -29.70 15.05
CA LEU A 409 0.49 -29.56 13.64
C LEU A 409 0.99 -30.81 12.91
N LYS A 410 0.06 -31.65 12.47
CA LYS A 410 0.37 -32.87 11.72
C LYS A 410 -0.40 -32.85 10.40
N ASP A 411 0.32 -32.97 9.28
CA ASP A 411 -0.26 -32.98 7.92
C ASP A 411 -1.19 -31.77 7.66
N ASN A 412 -0.73 -30.56 8.02
CA ASN A 412 -1.51 -29.31 7.97
C ASN A 412 -2.82 -29.33 8.79
N THR A 413 -2.99 -30.30 9.70
CA THR A 413 -4.09 -30.35 10.65
C THR A 413 -3.58 -29.97 12.03
N LEU A 414 -4.03 -28.83 12.54
CA LEU A 414 -3.69 -28.41 13.89
C LEU A 414 -4.57 -29.18 14.87
N THR A 415 -3.95 -30.09 15.60
CA THR A 415 -4.62 -30.96 16.57
C THR A 415 -4.30 -30.54 18.00
N LEU A 416 -5.25 -30.84 18.87
CA LEU A 416 -5.15 -30.57 20.29
C LEU A 416 -4.56 -31.77 21.00
N VAL A 417 -3.49 -31.51 21.74
CA VAL A 417 -2.90 -32.52 22.61
C VAL A 417 -3.54 -32.35 23.98
N LYS A 418 -4.34 -33.35 24.37
CA LYS A 418 -4.84 -33.46 25.75
C LYS A 418 -3.64 -33.70 26.68
N PRO A 419 -3.68 -33.15 27.91
CA PRO A 419 -2.58 -33.28 28.87
C PRO A 419 -2.19 -34.72 29.18
#